data_AF-A0A7K8NMH9-F1
#
_entry.id   AF-A0A7K8NMH9-F1
#
_cell.length_a   1.000
_cell.length_b   1.000
_cell.length_c   1.000
_cell.angle_alpha   90.00
_cell.angle_beta   90.00
_cell.angle_gamma   90.00
#
_symmetry.space_group_name_H-M   'P 1'
#
loop_
_entity.id
_entity.type
_entity.pdbx_description
1 polymer ?
#
loop_
_entity_poly.entity_id
_entity_poly.type
_entity_poly.pdbx_seq_one_letter_code
_entity_poly.pdbx_strand_id
1 'polypeptide(L)'
;MTLTHSCNTPWADNWLVDTGSEPALHDGLSSFGQTVLEEMNRLGMIVDLAHVSVKTMKDALTLSKAPVIFSHSSAYGICPHRRNVPDDV
;
A
#
# COMPACT_ATOMS: atom_id res chain seq x y z
N MET A 1 0.61 -3.43 10.71
CA MET A 1 1.39 -2.19 10.48
C MET A 1 0.95 -1.59 9.17
N THR A 2 0.64 -0.30 9.15
CA THR A 2 0.38 0.45 7.91
C THR A 2 1.70 0.71 7.20
N LEU A 3 1.84 0.30 5.93
CA LEU A 3 3.14 0.31 5.23
C LEU A 3 3.70 1.73 5.00
N THR A 4 2.82 2.71 4.85
CA THR A 4 3.14 4.14 4.72
C THR A 4 2.15 4.99 5.52
N HIS A 5 2.46 6.28 5.64
CA HIS A 5 1.46 7.31 5.94
C HIS A 5 1.40 8.27 4.73
N SER A 6 1.28 9.59 4.92
CA SER A 6 1.36 10.58 3.84
C SER A 6 2.80 10.94 3.43
N CYS A 7 3.70 9.94 3.40
CA CYS A 7 5.07 10.09 2.94
C CYS A 7 5.61 8.75 2.45
N ASN A 8 6.49 8.79 1.45
CA ASN A 8 7.21 7.61 1.00
C ASN A 8 8.16 7.12 2.09
N THR A 9 8.38 5.82 2.07
CA THR A 9 9.34 5.14 2.94
C THR A 9 10.39 4.46 2.08
N PRO A 10 11.54 4.04 2.62
CA PRO A 10 12.52 3.26 1.85
C PRO A 10 12.00 1.91 1.32
N TRP A 11 10.81 1.46 1.75
CA TRP A 11 10.23 0.17 1.40
C TRP A 11 8.93 0.23 0.58
N ALA A 12 8.25 1.39 0.49
CA ALA A 12 6.93 1.50 -0.14
C ALA A 12 6.57 2.95 -0.49
N ASP A 13 5.83 3.11 -1.59
CA ASP A 13 5.27 4.37 -2.06
C ASP A 13 3.88 4.65 -1.47
N ASN A 14 3.60 5.93 -1.16
CA ASN A 14 2.35 6.40 -0.56
C ASN A 14 1.36 6.99 -1.57
N TRP A 15 0.12 7.23 -1.13
CA TRP A 15 -1.01 7.68 -1.96
C TRP A 15 -0.81 9.05 -2.65
N LEU A 16 0.07 9.92 -2.16
CA LEU A 16 0.40 11.20 -2.82
C LEU A 16 1.14 11.00 -4.15
N VAL A 17 1.69 9.82 -4.38
CA VAL A 17 2.25 9.45 -5.69
C VAL A 17 1.16 9.38 -6.75
N ASP A 18 -0.03 8.86 -6.41
CA ASP A 18 -1.15 8.73 -7.36
C ASP A 18 -1.86 10.07 -7.65
N THR A 19 -1.56 11.13 -6.90
CA THR A 19 -2.00 12.50 -7.20
C THR A 19 -0.97 13.28 -8.01
N GLY A 20 0.25 12.74 -8.19
CA GLY A 20 1.39 13.46 -8.76
C GLY A 20 1.99 14.51 -7.83
N SER A 21 1.64 14.51 -6.54
CA SER A 21 2.17 15.44 -5.55
C SER A 21 3.56 15.02 -5.04
N GLU A 22 3.85 13.73 -5.04
CA GLU A 22 5.17 13.17 -4.76
C GLU A 22 5.62 12.24 -5.90
N PRO A 23 6.93 12.14 -6.18
CA PRO A 23 7.43 11.16 -7.14
C PRO A 23 7.32 9.74 -6.57
N ALA A 24 7.07 8.76 -7.45
CA ALA A 24 7.26 7.35 -7.12
C ALA A 24 8.76 7.09 -6.88
N LEU A 25 9.12 6.46 -5.76
CA LEU A 25 10.51 6.09 -5.46
C LEU A 25 10.79 4.65 -5.82
N HIS A 26 9.78 3.78 -5.72
CA HIS A 26 9.93 2.34 -5.90
C HIS A 26 9.01 1.77 -6.99
N ASP A 27 8.08 2.57 -7.49
CA ASP A 27 6.97 2.12 -8.34
C ASP A 27 6.16 1.03 -7.61
N GLY A 28 5.77 1.31 -6.36
CA GLY A 28 5.07 0.38 -5.48
C GLY A 28 5.89 -0.06 -4.28
N LEU A 29 6.10 -1.37 -4.15
CA LEU A 29 6.99 -1.95 -3.14
C LEU A 29 8.43 -2.04 -3.67
N SER A 30 9.40 -1.59 -2.86
CA SER A 30 10.82 -1.82 -3.15
C SER A 30 11.18 -3.30 -2.94
N SER A 31 12.33 -3.75 -3.44
CA SER A 31 12.82 -5.11 -3.17
C SER A 31 12.93 -5.39 -1.67
N PHE A 32 13.31 -4.38 -0.87
CA PHE A 32 13.32 -4.51 0.59
C PHE A 32 11.91 -4.54 1.18
N GLY A 33 10.95 -3.79 0.61
CA GLY A 33 9.55 -3.85 1.02
C GLY A 33 8.90 -5.21 0.81
N GLN A 34 9.31 -5.95 -0.22
CA GLN A 34 8.89 -7.34 -0.38
C GLN A 34 9.36 -8.20 0.79
N THR A 35 10.62 -8.06 1.23
CA THR A 35 11.15 -8.75 2.41
C THR A 35 10.42 -8.36 3.70
N VAL A 36 10.05 -7.08 3.84
CA VAL A 36 9.28 -6.59 4.99
C VAL A 36 7.91 -7.26 5.04
N LEU A 37 7.23 -7.33 3.90
CA LEU A 37 5.92 -7.95 3.78
C LEU A 37 5.98 -9.47 4.07
N GLU A 38 7.03 -10.15 3.58
CA GLU A 38 7.28 -11.55 3.92
C GLU A 38 7.50 -11.76 5.43
N GLU A 39 8.27 -10.88 6.07
CA GLU A 39 8.54 -10.97 7.50
C GLU A 39 7.28 -10.69 8.34
N MET A 40 6.44 -9.74 7.92
CA MET A 40 5.14 -9.52 8.53
C MET A 40 4.25 -10.76 8.44
N ASN A 41 4.20 -11.43 7.27
CA ASN A 41 3.48 -12.69 7.13
C ASN A 41 4.07 -13.79 8.01
N ARG A 42 5.40 -13.91 8.10
CA ARG A 42 6.09 -14.89 8.97
C ARG A 42 5.77 -14.68 10.45
N LEU A 43 5.68 -13.43 10.90
CA LEU A 43 5.37 -13.05 12.28
C LEU A 43 3.88 -13.14 12.62
N GLY A 44 3.00 -13.30 11.63
CA GLY A 44 1.55 -13.18 11.82
C GLY A 44 1.11 -11.73 12.09
N MET A 45 1.89 -10.75 11.64
CA MET A 45 1.53 -9.33 11.72
C MET A 45 0.63 -8.96 10.55
N ILE A 46 -0.53 -8.36 10.85
CA ILE A 46 -1.47 -7.91 9.82
C ILE A 46 -0.85 -6.75 9.02
N VAL A 47 -0.84 -6.89 7.69
CA VAL A 47 -0.44 -5.85 6.72
C VAL A 47 -1.62 -4.91 6.49
N ASP A 48 -1.43 -3.62 6.72
CA ASP A 48 -2.44 -2.58 6.47
C ASP A 48 -2.04 -1.69 5.29
N LEU A 49 -2.95 -1.56 4.34
CA LEU A 49 -2.78 -0.88 3.05
C LEU A 49 -3.43 0.51 3.02
N ALA A 50 -3.93 1.02 4.14
CA ALA A 50 -4.27 2.44 4.22
C ALA A 50 -3.04 3.30 3.86
N HIS A 51 -3.26 4.46 3.22
CA HIS A 51 -2.22 5.43 2.80
C HIS A 51 -1.23 5.01 1.70
N VAL A 52 -1.24 3.76 1.23
CA VAL A 52 -0.29 3.34 0.18
C VAL A 52 -0.76 3.77 -1.20
N SER A 53 0.15 3.81 -2.18
CA SER A 53 -0.22 4.02 -3.59
C SER A 53 -0.99 2.82 -4.15
N VAL A 54 -1.78 3.00 -5.21
CA VAL A 54 -2.49 1.91 -5.90
C VAL A 54 -1.54 0.80 -6.35
N LYS A 55 -0.35 1.17 -6.81
CA LYS A 55 0.68 0.21 -7.21
C LYS A 55 1.18 -0.62 -6.02
N THR A 56 1.44 0.02 -4.86
CA THR A 56 1.76 -0.68 -3.61
C THR A 56 0.63 -1.61 -3.15
N MET A 57 -0.65 -1.20 -3.30
CA MET A 57 -1.80 -2.06 -2.97
C MET A 57 -1.74 -3.37 -3.78
N LYS A 58 -1.58 -3.25 -5.10
CA LYS A 58 -1.54 -4.40 -6.02
C LYS A 58 -0.33 -5.31 -5.78
N ASP A 59 0.83 -4.74 -5.50
CA ASP A 59 2.04 -5.51 -5.19
C ASP A 59 1.86 -6.28 -3.88
N ALA A 60 1.33 -5.64 -2.84
CA ALA A 60 1.07 -6.30 -1.56
C ALA A 60 0.02 -7.42 -1.69
N LEU A 61 -1.07 -7.19 -2.44
CA LEU A 61 -2.10 -8.20 -2.70
C LEU A 61 -1.55 -9.38 -3.52
N THR A 62 -0.61 -9.14 -4.43
CA THR A 62 0.03 -10.19 -5.22
C THR A 62 1.00 -11.04 -4.39
N LEU A 63 1.76 -10.41 -3.50
CA LEU A 63 2.85 -11.06 -2.77
C LEU A 63 2.45 -11.62 -1.41
N SER A 64 1.39 -11.08 -0.77
CA SER A 64 1.04 -11.48 0.59
C SER A 64 0.48 -12.90 0.64
N LYS A 65 0.98 -13.66 1.61
CA LYS A 65 0.57 -15.06 1.88
C LYS A 65 -0.54 -15.15 2.92
N ALA A 66 -0.99 -14.01 3.45
CA ALA A 66 -2.04 -13.91 4.45
C ALA A 66 -2.99 -12.75 4.10
N PRO A 67 -4.23 -12.74 4.62
CA PRO A 67 -5.15 -11.63 4.43
C PRO A 67 -4.53 -10.30 4.89
N VAL A 68 -4.72 -9.26 4.07
CA VAL A 68 -4.39 -7.87 4.38
C VAL A 68 -5.63 -7.12 4.81
N ILE A 69 -5.45 -5.90 5.33
CA ILE A 69 -6.57 -5.00 5.66
C ILE A 69 -6.36 -3.61 5.04
N PHE A 70 -7.46 -2.86 4.94
CA PHE A 70 -7.44 -1.40 4.91
C PHE A 70 -8.08 -0.94 6.21
N SER A 71 -7.28 -0.51 7.18
CA SER A 71 -7.81 -0.16 8.51
C SER A 71 -8.72 1.07 8.47
N HIS A 72 -8.49 1.99 7.52
CA HIS A 72 -9.30 3.19 7.33
C HIS A 72 -9.19 3.77 5.91
N SER A 73 -9.95 3.18 4.98
CA SER A 73 -10.14 3.70 3.61
C SER A 73 -11.63 3.71 3.26
N SER A 74 -11.99 4.34 2.14
CA SER A 74 -13.36 4.30 1.58
C SER A 74 -13.33 3.80 0.12
N ALA A 75 -14.49 3.68 -0.51
CA ALA A 75 -14.61 3.25 -1.91
C ALA A 75 -14.33 4.41 -2.88
N TYR A 76 -13.40 4.20 -3.83
CA TYR A 76 -13.04 5.21 -4.82
C TYR A 76 -14.20 5.49 -5.79
N GLY A 77 -14.97 4.46 -6.16
CA GLY A 77 -16.17 4.61 -7.01
C GLY A 77 -17.25 5.52 -6.42
N ILE A 78 -17.26 5.73 -5.09
CA ILE A 78 -18.18 6.65 -4.40
C ILE A 78 -17.55 8.04 -4.22
N CYS A 79 -16.28 8.09 -3.84
CA CYS A 79 -15.53 9.33 -3.67
C CYS A 79 -14.15 9.18 -4.31
N PRO A 80 -13.88 9.85 -5.45
CA PRO A 80 -12.66 9.66 -6.26
C PRO A 80 -11.45 10.37 -5.64
N HIS A 81 -11.13 10.05 -4.40
CA HIS A 81 -9.96 10.53 -3.66
C HIS A 81 -8.88 9.43 -3.66
N ARG A 82 -7.61 9.75 -3.91
CA ARG A 82 -6.54 8.74 -4.07
C ARG A 82 -6.20 7.90 -2.83
N ARG A 83 -6.64 8.31 -1.63
CA ARG A 83 -6.64 7.44 -0.43
C ARG A 83 -7.70 6.34 -0.43
N ASN A 84 -8.70 6.42 -1.31
CA ASN A 84 -9.77 5.44 -1.41
C ASN A 84 -9.37 4.31 -2.35
N VAL A 85 -9.97 3.14 -2.14
CA VAL A 85 -9.62 1.90 -2.84
C VAL A 85 -10.38 1.84 -4.17
N PRO A 86 -9.67 1.77 -5.32
CA PRO A 86 -10.27 1.50 -6.63
C PRO A 86 -10.97 0.15 -6.70
N ASP A 87 -12.01 0.03 -7.52
CA ASP A 87 -12.80 -1.22 -7.64
C ASP A 87 -12.01 -2.40 -8.25
N ASP A 88 -10.89 -2.14 -8.92
CA ASP A 88 -10.00 -3.14 -9.53
C ASP A 88 -8.84 -3.59 -8.63
N VAL A 89 -8.79 -3.06 -7.40
CA VAL A 89 -7.87 -3.48 -6.33
C VAL A 89 -8.58 -4.48 -5.44
#